data_AF-A0A7V7XD34-F1
#
_entry.id   AF-A0A7V7XD34-F1
#
_cell.length_a   1.000
_cell.length_b   1.000
_cell.length_c   1.000
_cell.angle_alpha   90.00
_cell.angle_beta   90.00
_cell.angle_gamma   90.00
#
_symmetry.space_group_name_H-M   'P 1'
#
loop_
_entity.id
_entity.type
_entity.pdbx_description
1 polymer ?
#
loop_
_entity_poly.entity_id
_entity_poly.type
_entity_poly.pdbx_seq_one_letter_code
_entity_poly.pdbx_strand_id
1 'polypeptide(L)' 'MATVSFEEVVEIVDRLSDDQQNELIKHLMIRQAQQRPLTVEEKIKLLDAVKIHTPIHEEPSVRREDWYGDDGR' A
#
# COMPACT_ATOMS: atom_id res chain seq x y z
N MET A 1 6.08 3.06 -30.33
CA MET A 1 6.19 2.44 -28.99
C MET A 1 7.23 3.21 -28.23
N ALA A 2 6.90 3.77 -27.05
CA ALA A 2 7.86 4.54 -26.28
C ALA A 2 8.98 3.60 -25.80
N THR A 3 10.19 3.79 -26.32
CA THR A 3 11.42 3.12 -25.88
C THR A 3 11.98 3.88 -24.69
N VAL A 4 11.28 3.82 -23.56
CA VAL A 4 11.84 4.29 -22.29
C VAL A 4 12.81 3.21 -21.82
N SER A 5 14.07 3.57 -21.64
CA SER A 5 15.10 2.69 -21.10
C SER A 5 14.83 2.38 -19.63
N PHE A 6 15.36 1.26 -19.15
CA PHE A 6 15.24 0.93 -17.73
C PHE A 6 15.93 1.97 -16.85
N GLU A 7 17.08 2.52 -17.27
CA GLU A 7 17.77 3.58 -16.53
C GLU A 7 16.90 4.84 -16.38
N GLU A 8 16.20 5.26 -17.43
CA GLU A 8 15.27 6.40 -17.33
C GLU A 8 14.13 6.14 -16.34
N VAL A 9 13.63 4.91 -16.24
CA VAL A 9 12.61 4.54 -15.25
C VAL A 9 13.17 4.63 -13.83
N VAL A 10 14.39 4.13 -13.60
CA VAL A 10 15.05 4.22 -12.28
C VAL A 10 15.24 5.67 -11.87
N GLU A 11 15.74 6.52 -12.78
CA GLU A 11 15.91 7.95 -12.50
C GLU A 11 14.59 8.65 -12.16
N ILE A 12 13.49 8.24 -12.79
CA ILE A 12 12.15 8.78 -12.48
C ILE A 12 11.69 8.30 -11.10
N VAL A 13 11.86 7.01 -10.80
CA VAL A 13 11.45 6.41 -9.51
C VAL A 13 12.21 7.05 -8.35
N ASP A 14 13.51 7.30 -8.50
CA ASP A 14 14.34 7.94 -7.47
C ASP A 14 13.91 9.38 -7.14
N ARG A 15 13.16 10.03 -8.04
CA ARG A 15 12.61 11.37 -7.84
C ARG A 15 11.19 11.37 -7.26
N LEU A 16 10.54 10.21 -7.16
CA LEU A 16 9.22 10.09 -6.56
C LEU A 16 9.31 10.20 -5.04
N SER A 17 8.28 10.81 -4.42
CA SER A 17 8.12 10.71 -2.96
C SER A 17 7.81 9.28 -2.54
N ASP A 18 8.06 8.94 -1.27
CA ASP A 18 7.77 7.61 -0.73
C ASP A 18 6.32 7.16 -1.00
N ASP A 19 5.36 8.08 -0.86
CA ASP A 19 3.95 7.83 -1.17
C ASP A 19 3.74 7.47 -2.64
N GLN A 20 4.39 8.20 -3.55
CA GLN A 20 4.29 7.95 -4.99
C GLN A 20 4.98 6.64 -5.39
N GLN A 21 6.10 6.29 -4.75
CA GLN A 21 6.76 4.99 -4.95
C GLN A 21 5.87 3.84 -4.49
N ASN A 22 5.22 3.99 -3.33
CA ASN A 22 4.27 3.00 -2.82
C ASN A 22 3.06 2.81 -3.73
N GLU A 23 2.49 3.90 -4.27
CA GLU A 23 1.42 3.81 -5.27
C GLU A 23 1.87 3.14 -6.57
N LEU A 24 3.10 3.41 -7.03
CA LEU A 24 3.66 2.73 -8.20
C LEU A 24 3.82 1.22 -7.96
N ILE A 25 4.31 0.81 -6.79
CA ILE A 25 4.42 -0.61 -6.42
C ILE A 25 3.05 -1.27 -6.43
N LYS A 26 2.03 -0.65 -5.83
CA LYS A 26 0.64 -1.16 -5.85
C LYS A 26 0.16 -1.34 -7.28
N HIS A 27 0.34 -0.34 -8.14
CA HIS A 27 -0.08 -0.39 -9.53
C HIS A 27 0.56 -1.56 -10.29
N LEU A 28 1.88 -1.74 -10.15
CA LEU A 28 2.62 -2.82 -10.82
C LEU A 28 2.17 -4.20 -10.34
N MET A 29 1.93 -4.38 -9.04
CA MET A 29 1.48 -5.65 -8.47
C MET A 29 0.04 -5.99 -8.88
N ILE A 30 -0.86 -5.01 -8.94
CA ILE A 30 -2.22 -5.20 -9.46
C ILE A 30 -2.17 -5.67 -10.92
N ARG A 31 -1.33 -5.04 -11.75
CA ARG A 31 -1.15 -5.44 -13.14
C ARG A 31 -0.61 -6.86 -13.27
N GLN A 32 0.33 -7.26 -12.41
CA GLN A 32 0.82 -8.64 -12.39
C GLN A 32 -0.27 -9.63 -11.97
N ALA A 33 -1.10 -9.27 -10.98
CA ALA A 33 -2.22 -10.10 -10.52
C ALA A 33 -3.26 -10.40 -11.62
N GLN A 34 -3.42 -9.49 -12.59
CA GLN A 34 -4.28 -9.70 -13.77
C GLN A 34 -3.74 -10.74 -14.75
N GLN A 35 -2.41 -10.95 -14.77
CA GLN A 35 -1.75 -11.88 -15.69
C GLN A 35 -1.49 -13.24 -15.04
N ARG A 36 -1.20 -13.25 -13.74
CA ARG A 36 -1.01 -14.46 -12.93
C ARG A 36 -1.32 -14.23 -11.46
N PRO A 37 -1.60 -15.29 -10.68
CA PRO A 37 -1.66 -15.18 -9.23
C PRO A 37 -0.33 -14.66 -8.65
N LEU A 38 -0.44 -13.77 -7.67
CA LEU A 38 0.71 -13.27 -6.89
C LEU A 38 1.22 -14.35 -5.93
N THR A 39 2.54 -14.42 -5.76
CA THR A 39 3.16 -15.27 -4.72
C THR A 39 2.90 -14.71 -3.32
N VAL A 40 3.26 -15.47 -2.29
CA VAL A 40 3.10 -15.03 -0.90
C VAL A 40 3.98 -13.81 -0.62
N GLU A 41 5.23 -13.81 -1.09
CA GLU A 41 6.17 -12.70 -0.94
C GLU A 41 5.66 -11.43 -1.63
N GLU A 42 5.06 -11.58 -2.80
CA GLU A 42 4.48 -10.46 -3.54
C GLU A 42 3.29 -9.85 -2.81
N LYS A 43 2.45 -10.69 -2.20
CA LYS A 43 1.34 -10.22 -1.37
C LYS A 43 1.82 -9.49 -0.12
N ILE A 44 2.91 -9.95 0.50
CA ILE A 44 3.51 -9.27 1.66
C ILE A 44 3.99 -7.88 1.26
N LYS A 45 4.70 -7.74 0.14
CA LYS A 45 5.14 -6.44 -0.36
C LYS A 45 3.97 -5.49 -0.65
N LEU A 46 2.89 -6.01 -1.24
CA LEU A 46 1.67 -5.22 -1.47
C LEU A 46 1.04 -4.76 -0.16
N LEU A 47 0.96 -5.66 0.83
CA LEU A 47 0.45 -5.35 2.15
C LEU A 47 1.30 -4.25 2.81
N ASP A 48 2.63 -4.37 2.76
CA ASP A 48 3.54 -3.38 3.32
C ASP A 48 3.38 -2.01 2.66
N ALA A 49 3.22 -1.95 1.33
CA ALA A 49 3.00 -0.69 0.60
C ALA A 49 1.64 -0.02 0.92
N VAL A 50 0.66 -0.78 1.42
CA VAL A 50 -0.69 -0.27 1.77
C VAL A 50 -0.83 0.04 3.26
N LYS A 51 0.12 -0.40 4.10
CA LYS A 51 0.08 -0.11 5.53
C LYS A 51 0.09 1.40 5.77
N ILE A 52 -0.87 1.85 6.55
CA ILE A 52 -0.91 3.23 7.02
C ILE A 52 0.10 3.32 8.17
N HIS A 53 1.16 4.11 7.97
CA HIS A 53 2.13 4.44 9.02
C HIS A 53 1.61 5.56 9.94
N THR A 54 0.43 5.35 10.53
CA THR A 54 -0.09 6.25 11.56
C THR A 54 0.52 5.85 12.91
N PRO A 55 1.11 6.79 13.67
CA PRO A 55 1.56 6.51 15.02
C PRO A 55 0.40 6.00 15.86
N ILE A 56 0.61 4.87 16.55
CA ILE A 56 -0.36 4.35 17.50
C ILE A 56 -0.39 5.33 18.68
N HIS A 57 -1.54 5.95 18.92
CA HIS A 57 -1.73 6.78 20.09
C HIS A 57 -1.71 5.87 21.34
N GLU A 58 -0.78 6.15 22.27
CA GLU A 58 -0.63 5.38 23.51
C GLU A 58 -1.82 5.57 24.46
N GLU A 59 -2.49 6.72 24.39
CA GLU A 59 -3.72 6.98 25.12
C GLU A 59 -4.91 6.39 24.35
N PRO A 60 -5.63 5.41 24.94
CA PRO A 60 -6.88 4.93 24.38
C PRO A 60 -7.86 6.10 24.30
N SER A 61 -8.48 6.33 23.13
CA SER A 61 -9.56 7.31 23.00
C SER A 61 -10.67 6.94 23.98
N VAL A 62 -10.98 7.85 24.90
CA VAL A 62 -12.04 7.69 25.92
C VAL A 62 -13.42 7.46 25.29
N ARG A 63 -13.61 7.82 24.01
CA ARG A 63 -14.88 7.74 23.27
C ARG A 63 -14.87 6.71 22.13
N ARG A 64 -14.47 5.47 22.37
CA ARG A 64 -14.91 4.35 21.50
C ARG A 64 -16.24 3.79 21.98
N GLU A 65 -17.26 4.64 21.93
CA GLU A 65 -18.66 4.28 22.16
C GLU A 65 -19.28 3.61 20.91
N ASP A 66 -18.61 3.70 19.76
CA ASP A 66 -19.02 3.25 18.44
C ASP A 66 -18.79 1.75 18.15
N TRP A 67 -17.99 1.06 18.97
CA TRP A 67 -17.84 -0.41 18.85
C TRP A 67 -18.94 -1.18 19.60
N TYR A 68 -19.58 -0.56 20.59
CA TYR A 68 -20.71 -1.14 21.31
C TYR A 68 -22.03 -0.56 20.78
N GLY A 69 -22.18 -0.61 19.45
CA GLY A 69 -23.46 -0.40 18.80
C GLY A 69 -24.20 -1.73 18.69
N ASP A 70 -25.16 -1.94 19.59
CA ASP A 70 -26.19 -3.00 19.56
C ASP A 70 -25.80 -4.39 20.09
N ASP A 71 -25.62 -4.51 21.40
CA ASP A 71 -25.85 -5.73 22.15
C ASP A 71 -27.25 -5.74 22.82
N GLY A 72 -28.29 -5.75 21.98
CA GLY A 72 -29.45 -6.64 22.18
C GLY A 72 -30.33 -6.38 23.40
N ARG A 73 -31.09 -5.27 23.37
CA ARG A 73 -32.35 -5.14 24.11
C ARG A 73 -33.47 -4.55 23.26
#